data_AF-A0A535XT71-F1
#
_entry.id   AF-A0A535XT71-F1
#
_cell.length_a   1.000
_cell.length_b   1.000
_cell.length_c   1.000
_cell.angle_alpha   90.00
_cell.angle_beta   90.00
_cell.angle_gamma   90.00
#
_symmetry.space_group_name_H-M   'P 1'
#
loop_
_entity.id
_entity.type
_entity.pdbx_description
1 polymer ?
#
loop_
_entity_poly.entity_id
_entity_poly.type
_entity_poly.pdbx_seq_one_letter_code
_entity_poly.pdbx_strand_id
1 'polypeptide(L)'
;MTLIGNDEARAWLGRALQSGRLAHAYLITGPRSVGKRTFALEIAQALNCQAPDVADRPDHTCHDCRLIQRGVHPDVRVVRRAPERRLISMRPSAAPGPAREYADNVQFIQADAQLRP
;
A
#
# COMPACT_ATOMS: atom_id res chain seq x y z
N MET A 1 16.17 6.37 2.11
CA MET A 1 15.54 5.04 2.04
C MET A 1 15.29 4.51 3.45
N THR A 2 14.07 4.07 3.76
CA THR A 2 13.64 3.79 5.16
C THR A 2 13.21 2.33 5.36
N LEU A 3 13.06 1.54 4.29
CA LEU A 3 12.78 0.10 4.39
C LEU A 3 14.04 -0.72 4.64
N ILE A 4 14.14 -1.35 5.81
CA ILE A 4 15.29 -2.17 6.22
C ILE A 4 15.00 -3.67 5.98
N GLY A 5 16.01 -4.41 5.51
CA GLY A 5 16.01 -5.88 5.41
C GLY A 5 15.17 -6.51 4.29
N ASN A 6 14.41 -5.72 3.52
CA ASN A 6 13.57 -6.20 2.42
C ASN A 6 14.28 -6.03 1.06
N ASP A 7 15.51 -6.54 0.93
CA ASP A 7 16.38 -6.23 -0.21
C ASP A 7 15.87 -6.79 -1.55
N GLU A 8 15.23 -7.96 -1.55
CA GLU A 8 14.61 -8.50 -2.76
C GLU A 8 13.47 -7.63 -3.28
N ALA A 9 12.61 -7.14 -2.38
CA ALA A 9 11.51 -6.26 -2.72
C ALA A 9 12.02 -4.91 -3.25
N ARG A 10 13.10 -4.39 -2.65
CA ARG A 10 13.78 -3.17 -3.13
C ARG A 10 14.40 -3.38 -4.50
N ALA A 11 15.10 -4.49 -4.72
CA ALA A 11 15.71 -4.81 -6.00
C ALA A 11 14.66 -5.01 -7.10
N TRP A 12 13.54 -5.65 -6.77
CA TRP A 12 12.40 -5.76 -7.68
C TRP A 12 11.83 -4.40 -8.06
N LEU A 13 11.60 -3.51 -7.09
CA LEU A 13 11.07 -2.17 -7.35
C LEU A 13 12.01 -1.37 -8.27
N GLY A 14 13.32 -1.41 -8.03
CA GLY A 14 14.31 -0.77 -8.89
C GLY A 14 14.26 -1.26 -10.34
N ARG A 15 14.20 -2.58 -10.55
CA ARG A 15 14.06 -3.17 -11.90
C ARG A 15 12.73 -2.79 -12.56
N ALA A 16 11.64 -2.77 -11.79
CA ALA A 16 10.31 -2.43 -12.31
C ALA A 16 10.24 -0.96 -12.77
N LEU A 17 10.85 -0.05 -12.01
CA LEU A 17 10.98 1.36 -12.37
C LEU A 17 11.86 1.56 -13.61
N GLN A 18 13.04 0.93 -13.64
CA GLN A 18 13.97 1.03 -14.78
C GLN A 18 13.38 0.49 -16.08
N SER A 19 12.61 -0.59 -16.01
CA SER A 19 11.95 -1.17 -17.18
C SER A 19 10.69 -0.42 -17.62
N GLY A 20 10.18 0.51 -16.80
CA GLY A 20 8.90 1.19 -17.03
C GLY A 20 7.68 0.26 -17.01
N ARG A 21 7.82 -0.97 -16.52
CA ARG A 21 6.77 -2.00 -16.52
C ARG A 21 6.17 -2.16 -15.13
N LEU A 22 5.25 -1.26 -14.80
CA LEU A 22 4.50 -1.31 -13.55
C LEU A 22 3.08 -1.81 -13.77
N ALA A 23 2.64 -2.72 -12.90
CA ALA A 23 1.27 -3.19 -12.88
C ALA A 23 0.37 -2.13 -12.21
N HIS A 24 -0.92 -2.19 -12.52
CA HIS A 24 -1.93 -1.30 -11.95
C HIS A 24 -2.25 -1.61 -10.47
N ALA A 25 -1.89 -2.80 -9.99
CA ALA A 25 -2.14 -3.25 -8.62
C ALA A 25 -1.06 -4.22 -8.13
N TYR A 26 -0.73 -4.09 -6.84
CA TYR A 26 0.22 -4.97 -6.15
C TYR A 26 -0.37 -5.47 -4.83
N LEU A 27 -0.26 -6.78 -4.60
CA LEU A 27 -0.58 -7.41 -3.31
C LEU A 27 0.73 -7.70 -2.56
N ILE A 28 0.97 -6.98 -1.46
CA ILE A 28 2.14 -7.19 -0.61
C ILE A 28 1.76 -8.14 0.54
N THR A 29 2.37 -9.32 0.57
CA THR A 29 2.12 -10.36 1.57
C THR A 29 3.29 -10.49 2.55
N GLY A 30 3.07 -11.17 3.68
CA GLY A 30 4.10 -11.43 4.68
C GLY A 30 3.64 -11.21 6.13
N PRO A 31 4.51 -11.50 7.13
CA PRO A 31 4.19 -11.40 8.56
C PRO A 31 3.76 -10.00 9.01
N ARG A 32 3.06 -9.90 10.14
CA ARG A 32 2.75 -8.59 10.75
C ARG A 32 4.05 -7.86 11.10
N SER A 33 4.04 -6.53 10.93
CA SER A 33 5.17 -5.65 11.25
C SER A 33 6.45 -5.78 10.40
N VAL A 34 6.47 -6.56 9.31
CA VAL A 34 7.65 -6.68 8.40
C VAL A 34 7.91 -5.44 7.52
N GLY A 35 7.06 -4.41 7.62
CA GLY A 35 7.20 -3.19 6.81
C GLY A 35 6.37 -3.15 5.52
N LYS A 36 5.37 -4.03 5.34
CA LYS A 36 4.49 -4.04 4.14
C LYS A 36 3.90 -2.67 3.79
N ARG A 37 3.39 -1.96 4.81
CA ARG A 37 2.86 -0.60 4.64
C ARG A 37 3.95 0.38 4.22
N THR A 38 5.13 0.26 4.82
CA THR A 38 6.29 1.10 4.49
C THR A 38 6.70 0.88 3.04
N PHE A 39 6.76 -0.37 2.59
CA PHE A 39 7.06 -0.70 1.19
C PHE A 39 6.01 -0.17 0.22
N ALA A 40 4.72 -0.29 0.54
CA ALA A 40 3.65 0.32 -0.27
C ALA A 40 3.82 1.85 -0.41
N LEU A 41 4.24 2.53 0.66
CA LEU A 41 4.54 3.96 0.62
C LEU A 41 5.82 4.26 -0.17
N GLU A 42 6.86 3.42 -0.08
CA GLU A 42 8.06 3.58 -0.91
C GLU A 42 7.75 3.44 -2.40
N ILE A 43 6.87 2.50 -2.81
CA ILE A 43 6.40 2.40 -4.20
C ILE A 43 5.71 3.70 -4.62
N ALA A 44 4.78 4.21 -3.80
CA ALA A 44 4.09 5.46 -4.09
C ALA A 44 5.06 6.65 -4.18
N GLN A 45 6.07 6.71 -3.30
CA GLN A 45 7.12 7.73 -3.35
C GLN A 45 7.94 7.62 -4.64
N ALA A 46 8.38 6.42 -5.02
CA ALA A 46 9.21 6.22 -6.20
C ALA A 46 8.49 6.60 -7.50
N LEU A 47 7.19 6.33 -7.56
CA LEU A 47 6.31 6.68 -8.68
C LEU A 47 6.13 8.20 -8.86
N ASN A 48 5.96 8.93 -7.76
CA ASN A 48 5.73 10.37 -7.78
C ASN A 48 7.04 11.19 -7.60
N CYS A 49 8.19 10.53 -7.51
CA CYS A 49 9.46 11.20 -7.28
C CYS A 49 9.88 12.00 -8.52
N GLN A 50 10.32 13.23 -8.30
CA GLN A 50 10.77 14.14 -9.36
C GLN A 50 12.27 14.00 -9.69
N ALA A 51 12.96 13.01 -9.13
CA ALA A 51 14.39 12.81 -9.39
C ALA A 51 14.61 12.53 -10.88
N PRO A 52 15.62 13.15 -11.52
CA PRO A 52 15.85 13.02 -12.95
C PRO A 52 16.26 11.60 -13.34
N ASP A 53 17.09 10.96 -12.53
CA ASP A 53 17.43 9.54 -12.68
C ASP A 53 16.37 8.66 -11.98
N VAL A 54 15.96 7.59 -12.66
CA VAL A 54 15.07 6.56 -12.11
C VAL A 54 15.76 5.78 -11.00
N ALA A 55 17.09 5.61 -11.06
CA ALA A 55 17.86 4.93 -10.04
C ALA A 55 17.83 5.65 -8.69
N ASP A 56 17.63 6.96 -8.69
CA ASP A 56 17.56 7.79 -7.49
C ASP A 56 16.14 7.85 -6.89
N ARG A 57 15.16 7.18 -7.51
CA ARG A 57 13.77 7.15 -7.03
C ARG A 57 13.54 5.97 -6.07
N PRO A 58 13.00 6.19 -4.86
CA PRO A 58 12.63 7.47 -4.25
C PRO A 58 13.81 8.20 -3.60
N ASP A 59 13.92 9.51 -3.79
CA ASP A 59 15.01 10.32 -3.20
C ASP A 59 14.75 10.71 -1.74
N HIS A 60 13.49 10.64 -1.31
CA HIS A 60 12.96 11.08 0.00
C HIS A 60 13.19 12.55 0.37
N THR A 61 13.81 13.33 -0.50
CA THR A 61 14.11 14.75 -0.27
C THR A 61 13.22 15.64 -1.12
N CYS A 62 12.59 15.12 -2.18
CA CYS A 62 11.68 15.84 -3.03
C CYS A 62 10.39 16.28 -2.32
N HIS A 63 9.70 17.29 -2.87
CA HIS A 63 8.44 17.78 -2.32
C HIS A 63 7.39 16.67 -2.22
N ASP A 64 7.17 15.93 -3.32
CA ASP A 64 6.17 14.87 -3.40
C ASP A 64 6.48 13.72 -2.43
N CYS A 65 7.75 13.35 -2.33
CA CYS A 65 8.27 12.34 -1.42
C CYS A 65 7.93 12.67 0.04
N ARG A 66 8.13 13.94 0.44
CA ARG A 66 7.80 14.44 1.78
C ARG A 66 6.28 14.50 2.00
N LEU A 67 5.50 14.90 0.99
CA LEU A 67 4.03 14.93 1.09
C LEU A 67 3.45 13.52 1.29
N ILE A 68 3.97 12.53 0.56
CA ILE A 68 3.56 11.12 0.69
C ILE A 68 3.95 10.57 2.05
N GLN A 69 5.16 10.89 2.53
CA GLN A 69 5.60 10.50 3.88
C GLN A 69 4.66 11.04 4.96
N ARG A 70 4.16 12.28 4.78
CA ARG A 70 3.19 12.93 5.67
C ARG A 70 1.75 12.43 5.45
N GLY A 71 1.47 11.72 4.36
CA GLY A 71 0.15 11.20 4.01
C GLY A 71 -0.84 12.27 3.53
N VAL A 72 -0.34 13.37 2.96
CA VAL A 72 -1.16 14.52 2.51
C VAL A 72 -1.01 14.81 1.01
N HIS A 73 -0.35 13.93 0.26
CA HIS A 73 -0.17 14.10 -1.18
C HIS A 73 -1.53 14.03 -1.91
N PRO A 74 -1.82 14.96 -2.85
CA PRO A 74 -3.12 15.01 -3.52
C PRO A 74 -3.46 13.71 -4.28
N ASP A 75 -2.46 13.12 -4.92
CA ASP A 75 -2.63 11.91 -5.75
C ASP A 75 -2.40 10.57 -5.00
N VAL A 76 -2.06 10.61 -3.70
CA VAL A 76 -1.79 9.37 -2.93
C VAL A 76 -2.71 9.32 -1.72
N ARG A 77 -3.59 8.31 -1.70
CA ARG A 77 -4.56 8.11 -0.61
C ARG A 77 -4.25 6.83 0.16
N VAL A 78 -4.18 6.95 1.48
CA VAL A 78 -4.02 5.81 2.39
C VAL A 78 -5.38 5.46 3.00
N VAL A 79 -5.98 4.38 2.53
CA VAL A 79 -7.25 3.87 3.06
C VAL A 79 -6.97 2.86 4.18
N ARG A 80 -7.61 3.03 5.34
CA ARG A 80 -7.57 2.08 6.45
C ARG A 80 -8.97 1.90 7.02
N ARG A 81 -9.20 0.76 7.67
CA ARG A 81 -10.42 0.57 8.47
C ARG A 81 -10.44 1.63 9.58
N ALA A 82 -11.56 2.35 9.70
CA ALA A 82 -11.77 3.24 10.83
C ALA A 82 -11.70 2.43 12.13
N PRO A 83 -11.04 2.94 13.19
CA PRO A 83 -11.18 2.34 14.51
C PRO A 83 -12.67 2.34 14.87
N GLU A 84 -13.12 1.29 15.55
CA GLU A 84 -14.48 1.22 16.07
C GLU A 84 -14.74 2.45 16.94
N ARG A 85 -15.63 3.32 16.46
CA ARG A 85 -16.06 4.46 17.26
C ARG A 85 -16.88 3.86 18.40
N ARG A 86 -16.41 3.95 19.65
CA ARG A 86 -17.26 3.72 20.81
C ARG A 86 -18.42 4.71 20.69
N LEU A 87 -19.55 4.21 20.19
CA LEU A 87 -20.78 4.96 20.08
C LEU A 87 -21.15 5.38 21.50
N ILE A 88 -21.01 6.68 21.79
CA ILE A 88 -21.71 7.27 22.92
C ILE A 88 -23.18 7.02 22.65
N SER A 89 -23.86 6.34 23.57
CA SER A 89 -25.22 5.84 23.44
C SER A 89 -26.18 6.87 22.86
N MET A 90 -26.39 6.80 21.56
CA MET A 90 -27.61 7.26 20.90
C MET A 90 -28.29 6.00 20.41
N ARG A 91 -29.56 5.83 20.80
CA ARG A 91 -30.38 4.63 20.51
C ARG A 91 -30.15 4.19 19.06
N PRO A 92 -29.70 2.94 18.80
CA PRO A 92 -29.38 2.51 17.46
C PRO A 92 -30.69 2.31 16.68
N SER A 93 -30.96 3.19 15.72
CA SER A 93 -31.87 2.88 14.62
C SER A 93 -31.05 2.15 13.56
N ALA A 94 -31.33 0.85 13.43
CA ALA A 94 -30.82 -0.10 12.43
C ALA A 94 -29.32 -0.46 12.51
N ALA A 95 -29.05 -1.72 12.83
CA ALA A 95 -27.72 -2.32 12.79
C ALA A 95 -27.22 -2.48 11.34
N PRO A 96 -25.92 -2.28 11.04
CA PRO A 96 -25.34 -2.81 9.82
C PRO A 96 -25.23 -4.35 9.93
N GLY A 97 -25.61 -5.04 8.85
CA GLY A 97 -25.69 -6.50 8.77
C GLY A 97 -24.38 -7.26 9.04
N PRO A 98 -24.46 -8.60 9.19
CA PRO A 98 -23.38 -9.40 9.75
C PRO A 98 -22.15 -9.46 8.85
N ALA A 99 -20.98 -9.35 9.46
CA ALA A 99 -19.64 -9.45 8.86
C ALA A 99 -19.32 -10.77 8.12
N ARG A 100 -20.29 -11.68 7.98
CA ARG A 100 -20.17 -12.96 7.29
C ARG A 100 -20.00 -12.78 5.78
N GLU A 101 -20.63 -11.75 5.21
CA GLU A 101 -20.66 -11.49 3.77
C GLU A 101 -19.31 -11.05 3.18
N TYR A 102 -18.35 -10.61 4.00
CA TYR A 102 -17.02 -10.19 3.53
C TYR A 102 -15.96 -11.30 3.57
N ALA A 103 -16.16 -12.36 4.36
CA ALA A 103 -15.23 -13.49 4.39
C ALA A 103 -15.32 -14.32 3.10
N ASP A 104 -16.55 -14.48 2.59
CA ASP A 104 -16.82 -15.27 1.39
C ASP A 104 -16.16 -14.66 0.14
N ASN A 105 -16.05 -13.33 0.08
CA ASN A 105 -15.43 -12.63 -1.05
C ASN A 105 -13.89 -12.67 -1.04
N VAL A 106 -13.25 -12.82 0.12
CA VAL A 106 -11.79 -12.94 0.22
C VAL A 106 -11.33 -14.33 -0.21
N GLN A 107 -12.13 -15.37 0.06
CA GLN A 107 -11.83 -16.73 -0.36
C GLN A 107 -11.95 -16.92 -1.88
N PHE A 108 -12.84 -16.18 -2.54
CA PHE A 108 -12.97 -16.20 -4.01
C PHE A 108 -11.78 -15.56 -4.74
N ILE A 109 -11.28 -14.42 -4.27
CA ILE A 109 -10.10 -13.76 -4.89
C ILE A 109 -8.84 -14.63 -4.77
N GLN A 110 -8.75 -15.45 -3.73
CA GLN A 110 -7.64 -16.40 -3.55
C GLN A 110 -7.71 -17.61 -4.49
N ALA A 111 -8.89 -17.95 -5.02
CA ALA A 111 -9.08 -19.08 -5.93
C ALA A 111 -8.71 -18.74 -7.39
N ASP A 112 -8.89 -17.48 -7.81
CA ASP A 112 -8.58 -17.02 -9.18
C ASP A 112 -7.13 -16.52 -9.35
N ALA A 113 -6.41 -16.33 -8.26
CA ALA A 113 -4.99 -15.98 -8.28
C ALA A 113 -4.11 -17.21 -8.57
N GLN A 114 -4.41 -17.95 -9.66
CA GLN A 114 -3.49 -18.90 -10.28
C GLN A 114 -2.27 -18.14 -10.80
N LEU A 115 -1.39 -17.76 -9.87
CA LEU A 115 -0.02 -17.38 -10.11
C LEU A 115 0.66 -18.60 -10.73
N ARG A 116 0.86 -18.53 -12.05
CA ARG A 116 1.80 -19.42 -12.74
C ARG A 116 3.18 -19.26 -12.08
N PRO A 117 3.91 -20.37 -11.89
CA PRO A 117 5.19 -20.38 -11.18
C PRO A 117 6.23 -19.46 -11.83
#